data_AF-A0A453M053-F1
#
_entry.id   AF-A0A453M053-F1
#
_cell.length_a   1.000
_cell.length_b   1.000
_cell.length_c   1.000
_cell.angle_alpha   90.00
_cell.angle_beta   90.00
_cell.angle_gamma   90.00
#
_symmetry.space_group_name_H-M   'P 1'
#
loop_
_entity.id
_entity.type
_entity.pdbx_description
1 polymer ?
#
loop_
_entity_poly.entity_id
_entity_poly.type
_entity_poly.pdbx_seq_one_letter_code
_entity_poly.pdbx_strand_id
1 'polypeptide(L)'
;QEPSLHSAVLLEQAACCYLLSSPRMLRKYGFHLILAGNSYYLSDQKQHAVRAYRNALFVYKQNPWSYINNHVHFNVGRWYGVLGIFDVAIKHLLEVIACSHQSLTTQSMFLNDFFHFVQVIDQLSYDLHQLYQIFHSNFSFLL
;
A
#
# COMPACT_ATOMS: atom_id res chain seq x y z
N GLN A 1 12.92 11.44 21.76
CA GLN A 1 12.64 10.61 20.57
C GLN A 1 12.66 11.56 19.40
N GLU A 2 13.61 11.43 18.46
CA GLU A 2 13.63 12.27 17.26
C GLU A 2 12.27 12.17 16.54
N PRO A 3 11.71 13.27 16.01
CA PRO A 3 10.41 13.20 15.36
C PRO A 3 10.56 12.30 14.14
N SER A 4 9.82 11.19 14.11
CA SER A 4 9.86 10.13 13.10
C SER A 4 9.84 10.64 11.65
N LEU A 5 9.31 11.85 11.43
CA LEU A 5 9.26 12.51 10.14
C LEU A 5 10.64 12.96 9.62
N HIS A 6 11.51 13.51 10.47
CA HIS A 6 12.86 13.92 10.04
C HIS A 6 13.66 12.71 9.58
N SER A 7 13.59 11.62 10.35
CA SER A 7 14.19 10.34 9.96
C SER A 7 13.65 9.83 8.63
N ALA A 8 12.33 9.91 8.41
CA ALA A 8 11.72 9.50 7.15
C ALA A 8 12.30 10.26 5.94
N VAL A 9 12.39 11.59 6.04
CA VAL A 9 12.94 12.44 4.99
C VAL A 9 14.42 12.12 4.75
N LEU A 10 15.23 11.97 5.81
CA LEU A 10 16.65 11.64 5.69
C LEU A 10 16.88 10.27 5.04
N LEU A 11 16.06 9.27 5.39
CA LEU A 11 16.10 7.95 4.77
C LEU A 11 15.76 8.02 3.27
N GLU A 12 14.78 8.84 2.90
CA GLU A 12 14.43 9.05 1.50
C GLU A 12 15.53 9.78 0.73
N GLN A 13 16.15 10.81 1.32
CA GLN A 13 17.30 11.48 0.70
C GLN A 13 18.49 10.52 0.54
N ALA A 14 18.76 9.68 1.54
CA ALA A 14 19.78 8.63 1.43
C ALA A 14 19.45 7.64 0.29
N ALA A 15 18.18 7.30 0.10
CA ALA A 15 17.74 6.49 -1.04
C ALA A 15 18.11 7.18 -2.37
N CYS A 16 17.80 8.47 -2.52
CA CYS A 16 18.17 9.25 -3.72
C CYS A 16 19.68 9.23 -3.98
N CYS A 17 20.52 9.35 -2.94
CA CYS A 17 21.98 9.23 -3.07
C CYS A 17 22.40 7.88 -3.67
N TYR A 18 21.78 6.76 -3.25
CA TYR A 18 22.06 5.43 -3.84
C TYR A 18 21.56 5.27 -5.27
N LEU A 19 20.50 5.98 -5.64
CA LEU A 19 19.99 5.98 -7.01
C LEU A 19 20.92 6.76 -7.96
N LEU A 20 21.49 7.86 -7.46
CA LEU A 20 22.38 8.76 -8.20
C LEU A 20 23.86 8.35 -8.15
N SER A 21 24.23 7.39 -7.32
CA SER A 21 25.61 6.90 -7.22
C SER A 21 26.10 6.25 -8.51
N SER A 22 27.42 6.18 -8.68
CA SER A 22 28.07 5.47 -9.78
C SER A 22 29.05 4.43 -9.20
N PRO A 23 28.77 3.12 -9.34
CA PRO A 23 27.59 2.52 -9.97
C PRO A 23 26.29 2.75 -9.17
N ARG A 24 25.13 2.67 -9.85
CA ARG A 24 23.82 2.81 -9.22
C ARG A 24 23.55 1.63 -8.27
N MET A 25 23.07 1.92 -7.06
CA MET A 25 22.85 0.91 -6.02
C MET A 25 21.36 0.66 -5.76
N LEU A 26 20.65 0.10 -6.75
CA LEU A 26 19.18 -0.04 -6.72
C LEU A 26 18.64 -0.80 -5.50
N ARG A 27 19.34 -1.84 -5.04
CA ARG A 27 18.94 -2.58 -3.83
C ARG A 27 18.97 -1.71 -2.59
N LYS A 28 20.01 -0.89 -2.43
CA LYS A 28 20.11 0.04 -1.29
C LYS A 28 19.06 1.14 -1.38
N TYR A 29 18.82 1.68 -2.59
CA TYR A 29 17.73 2.62 -2.86
C TYR A 29 16.37 2.04 -2.41
N GLY A 30 15.99 0.87 -2.91
CA GLY A 30 14.73 0.23 -2.55
C GLY A 30 14.60 -0.07 -1.05
N PHE A 31 15.68 -0.50 -0.40
CA PHE A 31 15.68 -0.77 1.03
C PHE A 31 15.48 0.52 1.87
N HIS A 32 16.14 1.62 1.51
CA HIS A 32 15.98 2.90 2.22
C HIS A 32 14.58 3.49 2.03
N LEU A 33 13.95 3.28 0.86
CA LEU A 33 12.56 3.68 0.65
C LEU A 33 11.57 2.91 1.54
N ILE A 34 11.82 1.62 1.80
CA ILE A 34 11.00 0.84 2.75
C ILE A 34 11.13 1.42 4.17
N LEU A 35 12.35 1.71 4.60
CA LEU A 35 12.60 2.34 5.90
C LEU A 35 11.92 3.72 6.00
N ALA A 36 12.08 4.56 4.97
CA ALA A 36 11.45 5.86 4.88
C ALA A 36 9.92 5.75 4.94
N GLY A 37 9.33 4.82 4.20
CA GLY A 37 7.89 4.61 4.18
C GLY A 37 7.33 4.20 5.54
N ASN A 38 8.01 3.31 6.27
CA ASN A 38 7.60 2.94 7.63
C ASN A 38 7.66 4.15 8.57
N SER A 39 8.72 4.95 8.50
CA SER A 39 8.85 6.17 9.29
C SER A 39 7.79 7.23 8.93
N TYR A 40 7.44 7.37 7.65
CA TYR A 40 6.32 8.23 7.23
C TYR A 40 4.99 7.74 7.80
N TYR A 41 4.71 6.43 7.75
CA TYR A 41 3.48 5.87 8.29
C TYR A 41 3.37 6.12 9.80
N LEU A 42 4.45 5.89 10.56
CA LEU A 42 4.50 6.17 12.01
C LEU A 42 4.37 7.67 12.33
N SER A 43 4.60 8.54 11.35
CA SER A 43 4.45 10.00 11.45
C SER A 43 3.11 10.51 10.91
N ASP A 44 2.15 9.62 10.68
CA ASP A 44 0.86 9.91 10.07
C ASP A 44 0.91 10.48 8.63
N GLN A 45 2.06 10.36 7.95
CA GLN A 45 2.25 10.80 6.57
C GLN A 45 1.94 9.68 5.57
N LYS A 46 0.69 9.19 5.60
CA LYS A 46 0.25 7.99 4.87
C LYS A 46 0.48 8.05 3.36
N GLN A 47 0.25 9.20 2.73
CA GLN A 47 0.49 9.41 1.30
C GLN A 47 1.98 9.27 0.93
N HIS A 48 2.87 9.83 1.76
CA HIS A 48 4.32 9.70 1.59
C HIS A 48 4.78 8.25 1.80
N ALA A 49 4.20 7.56 2.79
CA ALA A 49 4.47 6.15 3.03
C ALA A 49 4.15 5.29 1.81
N VAL A 50 2.94 5.45 1.24
CA VAL A 50 2.52 4.75 0.01
C VAL A 50 3.44 5.07 -1.16
N ARG A 51 3.77 6.35 -1.39
CA ARG A 51 4.68 6.77 -2.46
C ARG A 51 6.06 6.09 -2.33
N ALA A 52 6.64 6.09 -1.14
CA ALA A 52 7.95 5.47 -0.89
C ALA A 52 7.92 3.96 -1.17
N TYR A 53 6.91 3.24 -0.68
CA TYR A 53 6.82 1.80 -0.94
C TYR A 53 6.49 1.46 -2.40
N ARG A 54 5.70 2.27 -3.10
CA ARG A 54 5.49 2.09 -4.55
C ARG A 54 6.82 2.17 -5.30
N ASN A 55 7.65 3.16 -4.95
CA ASN A 55 8.98 3.30 -5.54
C ASN A 55 9.89 2.10 -5.21
N ALA A 56 9.80 1.56 -3.99
CA ALA A 56 10.50 0.34 -3.61
C ALA A 56 10.00 -0.87 -4.42
N LEU A 57 8.69 -0.97 -4.69
CA LEU A 57 8.11 -2.08 -5.43
C LEU A 57 8.68 -2.19 -6.86
N PHE A 58 8.92 -1.06 -7.53
CA PHE A 58 9.60 -1.07 -8.84
C PHE A 58 11.00 -1.70 -8.79
N VAL A 59 11.68 -1.62 -7.65
CA VAL A 59 12.98 -2.28 -7.45
C VAL A 59 12.79 -3.78 -7.24
N TYR A 60 11.80 -4.21 -6.47
CA TYR A 60 11.70 -5.60 -6.00
C TYR A 60 10.86 -6.53 -6.89
N LYS A 61 9.92 -6.00 -7.68
CA LYS A 61 8.94 -6.79 -8.45
C LYS A 61 9.56 -7.81 -9.42
N GLN A 62 10.73 -7.53 -9.99
CA GLN A 62 11.37 -8.37 -11.00
C GLN A 62 12.65 -9.06 -10.50
N ASN A 63 12.89 -9.06 -9.20
CA ASN A 63 14.11 -9.58 -8.60
C ASN A 63 13.84 -10.85 -7.78
N PRO A 64 14.86 -11.72 -7.56
CA PRO A 64 14.72 -12.96 -6.79
C PRO A 64 14.46 -12.74 -5.28
N TRP A 65 14.23 -11.51 -4.85
CA TRP A 65 14.05 -11.13 -3.45
C TRP A 65 12.58 -11.22 -3.03
N SER A 66 12.03 -12.43 -3.06
CA SER A 66 10.60 -12.69 -2.79
C SER A 66 10.16 -12.22 -1.40
N TYR A 67 10.97 -12.43 -0.36
CA TYR A 67 10.62 -12.02 1.01
C TYR A 67 10.38 -10.52 1.17
N ILE A 68 11.30 -9.70 0.64
CA ILE A 68 11.15 -8.24 0.70
C ILE A 68 10.06 -7.75 -0.25
N ASN A 69 9.89 -8.39 -1.40
CA ASN A 69 8.78 -8.09 -2.30
C ASN A 69 7.43 -8.31 -1.59
N ASN A 70 7.27 -9.45 -0.91
CA ASN A 70 6.08 -9.76 -0.12
C ASN A 70 5.86 -8.75 1.01
N HIS A 71 6.93 -8.34 1.71
CA HIS A 71 6.85 -7.29 2.72
C HIS A 71 6.34 -5.96 2.14
N VAL A 72 6.82 -5.57 0.95
CA VAL A 72 6.39 -4.35 0.28
C VAL A 72 4.92 -4.45 -0.13
N HIS A 73 4.51 -5.54 -0.78
CA HIS A 73 3.11 -5.77 -1.18
C HIS A 73 2.17 -5.72 0.03
N PHE A 74 2.51 -6.38 1.14
CA PHE A 74 1.67 -6.39 2.33
C PHE A 74 1.43 -4.97 2.88
N ASN A 75 2.49 -4.19 3.09
CA ASN A 75 2.35 -2.84 3.66
C ASN A 75 1.64 -1.89 2.71
N VAL A 76 1.96 -1.93 1.41
CA VAL A 76 1.28 -1.11 0.40
C VAL A 76 -0.21 -1.44 0.33
N GLY A 77 -0.56 -2.73 0.38
CA GLY A 77 -1.95 -3.17 0.42
C GLY A 77 -2.71 -2.57 1.59
N ARG A 78 -2.17 -2.72 2.81
CA ARG A 78 -2.78 -2.16 4.03
C ARG A 78 -2.93 -0.65 3.96
N TRP A 79 -1.90 0.06 3.51
CA TRP A 79 -1.92 1.53 3.51
C TRP A 79 -2.83 2.11 2.43
N TYR A 80 -2.95 1.46 1.27
CA TYR A 80 -3.99 1.83 0.32
C TYR A 80 -5.40 1.62 0.90
N GLY A 81 -5.61 0.54 1.65
CA GLY A 81 -6.86 0.32 2.36
C GLY A 81 -7.18 1.43 3.36
N VAL A 82 -6.17 1.88 4.14
CA VAL A 82 -6.32 3.03 5.05
C VAL A 82 -6.62 4.33 4.30
N LEU A 83 -6.12 4.50 3.08
CA LEU A 83 -6.42 5.65 2.22
C LEU A 83 -7.76 5.52 1.46
N GLY A 84 -8.52 4.44 1.67
CA GLY A 84 -9.79 4.19 0.98
C GLY A 84 -9.65 3.73 -0.47
N ILE A 85 -8.44 3.38 -0.91
CA ILE A 85 -8.16 2.92 -2.29
C ILE A 85 -8.22 1.38 -2.31
N PHE A 86 -9.40 0.84 -2.06
CA PHE A 86 -9.60 -0.58 -1.75
C PHE A 86 -9.31 -1.51 -2.93
N ASP A 87 -9.59 -1.10 -4.16
CA ASP A 87 -9.34 -1.92 -5.36
C ASP A 87 -7.83 -2.20 -5.54
N VAL A 88 -6.99 -1.19 -5.29
CA VAL A 88 -5.54 -1.32 -5.33
C VAL A 88 -5.04 -2.08 -4.10
N ALA A 89 -5.62 -1.84 -2.93
CA ALA A 89 -5.29 -2.57 -1.70
C ALA A 89 -5.46 -4.09 -1.88
N ILE A 90 -6.61 -4.50 -2.42
CA ILE A 90 -6.95 -5.91 -2.68
C ILE A 90 -5.97 -6.56 -3.65
N LYS A 91 -5.61 -5.88 -4.75
CA LYS A 91 -4.61 -6.39 -5.71
C LYS A 91 -3.28 -6.71 -5.03
N HIS A 92 -2.81 -5.86 -4.12
CA HIS A 92 -1.58 -6.11 -3.38
C HIS A 92 -1.71 -7.23 -2.34
N LEU A 93 -2.87 -7.37 -1.69
CA LEU A 93 -3.10 -8.47 -0.73
C LEU A 93 -3.15 -9.84 -1.43
N LEU A 94 -3.73 -9.93 -2.62
CA LEU A 94 -3.78 -11.18 -3.39
C LEU A 94 -2.38 -11.73 -3.70
N GLU A 95 -1.42 -10.86 -4.01
CA GLU A 95 -0.01 -11.23 -4.27
C GLU A 95 0.64 -11.92 -3.06
N VAL A 96 0.28 -11.50 -1.84
CA VAL A 96 0.86 -12.07 -0.61
C VAL A 96 0.06 -13.25 -0.04
N ILE A 97 -1.24 -13.32 -0.31
CA ILE A 97 -2.08 -14.47 0.06
C ILE A 97 -1.67 -15.72 -0.73
N ALA A 98 -1.29 -15.56 -2.00
CA ALA A 98 -0.79 -16.66 -2.83
C ALA A 98 0.54 -17.27 -2.34
N CYS A 99 1.22 -16.64 -1.37
CA CYS A 99 2.51 -17.09 -0.87
C CYS A 99 2.39 -18.10 0.29
N SER A 100 2.88 -19.33 0.09
CA SER A 100 2.82 -20.42 1.08
C SER A 100 3.88 -20.39 2.20
N HIS A 101 4.85 -19.47 2.15
CA HIS A 101 6.00 -19.44 3.08
C HIS A 101 5.77 -18.59 4.35
N GLN A 102 4.60 -17.97 4.50
CA GLN A 102 4.29 -17.11 5.66
C GLN A 102 3.78 -17.94 6.83
N SER A 103 3.91 -17.41 8.06
CA SER A 103 3.30 -18.04 9.23
C SER A 103 1.77 -18.07 9.11
N LEU A 104 1.11 -19.02 9.77
CA LEU A 104 -0.36 -19.09 9.81
C LEU A 104 -0.96 -17.78 10.33
N THR A 105 -0.39 -17.20 11.39
CA THR A 105 -0.82 -15.92 11.95
C THR A 105 -0.77 -14.80 10.92
N THR A 106 0.32 -14.74 10.15
CA THR A 106 0.50 -13.74 9.09
C THR A 106 -0.51 -13.94 7.96
N GLN A 107 -0.73 -15.18 7.49
CA GLN A 107 -1.73 -15.46 6.46
C GLN A 107 -3.14 -15.11 6.92
N SER A 108 -3.50 -15.42 8.17
CA SER A 108 -4.80 -15.04 8.74
C SER A 108 -4.99 -13.52 8.78
N MET A 109 -3.94 -12.76 9.12
CA MET A 109 -4.00 -11.29 9.06
C MET A 109 -4.25 -10.80 7.63
N PHE A 110 -3.57 -11.37 6.63
CA PHE A 110 -3.75 -10.96 5.23
C PHE A 110 -5.16 -11.25 4.73
N LEU A 111 -5.70 -12.42 5.08
CA LEU A 111 -7.06 -12.81 4.74
C LEU A 111 -8.09 -11.91 5.40
N ASN A 112 -7.91 -11.58 6.68
CA ASN A 112 -8.82 -10.68 7.40
C ASN A 112 -8.86 -9.28 6.76
N ASP A 113 -7.70 -8.70 6.44
CA ASP A 113 -7.62 -7.41 5.75
C ASP A 113 -8.28 -7.48 4.36
N PHE A 114 -8.07 -8.57 3.62
CA PHE A 114 -8.68 -8.80 2.31
C PHE A 114 -10.21 -8.87 2.39
N PHE A 115 -10.75 -9.71 3.28
CA PHE A 115 -12.20 -9.86 3.44
C PHE A 115 -12.83 -8.55 3.89
N HIS A 116 -12.20 -7.83 4.81
CA HIS A 116 -12.66 -6.52 5.23
C HIS A 116 -12.76 -5.54 4.06
N PHE A 117 -11.72 -5.42 3.23
CA PHE A 117 -11.75 -4.49 2.09
C PHE A 117 -12.76 -4.91 1.02
N VAL A 118 -12.93 -6.21 0.76
CA VAL A 118 -13.95 -6.71 -0.17
C VAL A 118 -15.36 -6.36 0.33
N GLN A 119 -15.64 -6.57 1.61
CA GLN A 119 -16.93 -6.21 2.21
C GLN A 119 -17.21 -4.71 2.12
N VAL A 120 -16.19 -3.86 2.34
CA VAL A 120 -16.34 -2.41 2.22
C VAL A 120 -16.66 -1.99 0.78
N ILE A 121 -16.00 -2.59 -0.22
CA ILE A 121 -16.32 -2.30 -1.64
C ILE A 121 -17.74 -2.73 -1.97
N ASP A 122 -18.16 -3.92 -1.53
CA ASP A 122 -19.49 -4.45 -1.79
C ASP A 122 -20.57 -3.53 -1.21
N GLN A 123 -20.41 -3.12 0.06
CA GLN A 123 -21.31 -2.18 0.72
C GLN A 123 -21.36 -0.82 0.00
N LEU A 124 -20.21 -0.26 -0.38
CA LEU A 124 -20.16 1.01 -1.12
C LEU A 124 -20.88 0.91 -2.47
N SER A 125 -20.76 -0.23 -3.16
CA SER A 125 -21.44 -0.46 -4.43
C SER A 125 -22.96 -0.55 -4.26
N TYR A 126 -23.41 -1.20 -3.18
CA TYR A 126 -24.82 -1.29 -2.82
C TYR A 126 -25.39 0.09 -2.47
N ASP A 127 -24.69 0.88 -1.66
CA ASP A 127 -25.12 2.22 -1.25
C ASP A 127 -25.19 3.18 -2.45
N LEU A 128 -24.21 3.12 -3.36
CA LEU A 128 -24.23 3.88 -4.61
C LEU A 128 -25.42 3.50 -5.50
N HIS A 129 -25.75 2.21 -5.58
CA HIS A 129 -26.91 1.76 -6.33
C HIS A 129 -28.21 2.30 -5.72
N GLN A 130 -28.36 2.26 -4.39
CA GLN A 130 -29.53 2.82 -3.70
C GLN A 130 -29.66 4.33 -3.94
N LEU A 131 -28.56 5.08 -3.83
CA LEU A 131 -28.55 6.52 -4.13
C LEU A 131 -28.95 6.82 -5.57
N TYR A 132 -28.48 6.01 -6.54
CA TYR A 132 -28.88 6.14 -7.93
C TYR A 132 -30.39 5.92 -8.12
N GLN A 133 -30.98 4.88 -7.49
CA GLN A 133 -32.42 4.63 -7.55
C GLN A 133 -33.24 5.75 -6.90
N ILE A 134 -32.77 6.31 -5.78
CA ILE A 134 -33.40 7.46 -5.12
C ILE A 134 -33.33 8.69 -6.03
N PHE A 135 -32.18 8.96 -6.63
CA PHE A 135 -32.03 10.09 -7.54
C PHE A 135 -32.94 9.95 -8.77
N HIS A 136 -32.96 8.77 -9.38
CA HIS A 136 -33.81 8.49 -10.53
C HIS A 136 -35.30 8.60 -10.20
N SER A 137 -35.76 8.06 -9.06
CA SER A 137 -37.17 8.13 -8.67
C SER A 137 -37.63 9.55 -8.30
N ASN A 138 -36.78 10.37 -7.68
CA ASN A 138 -37.17 11.72 -7.25
C ASN A 138 -36.91 12.81 -8.30
N PHE A 139 -35.98 12.61 -9.23
CA PHE A 139 -35.54 13.65 -10.17
C PHE A 139 -35.76 13.29 -11.65
N SER A 140 -36.33 12.12 -11.98
CA SER A 140 -36.67 11.77 -13.37
C SER A 140 -37.72 12.67 -14.03
N PHE A 141 -38.49 13.44 -13.24
CA PHE A 141 -39.47 14.42 -13.76
C PHE A 141 -38.87 15.81 -14.05
N LEU A 142 -37.57 16.01 -13.82
CA LEU A 142 -36.87 17.30 -14.02
C LEU A 142 -36.09 17.40 -15.34
N LEU A 143 -36.20 16.38 -16.21
CA LEU A 143 -35.73 16.36 -17.60
C LEU A 143 -36.91 16.07 -18.53
#